data_AF-A0A437AQL4-F1
#
_entry.id   AF-A0A437AQL4-F1
#
_cell.length_a   1.000
_cell.length_b   1.000
_cell.length_c   1.000
_cell.angle_alpha   90.00
_cell.angle_beta   90.00
_cell.angle_gamma   90.00
#
_symmetry.space_group_name_H-M   'P 1'
#
loop_
_entity.id
_entity.type
_entity.pdbx_description
1 polymer ?
#
loop_
_entity_poly.entity_id
_entity_poly.type
_entity_poly.pdbx_seq_one_letter_code
_entity_poly.pdbx_strand_id
1 'polypeptide(L)'
;MRIIDSTPEILKCYRKISSSKRNRIKLTDDQKSALEAIFKENPHPTTETKELLEYKHMIPLKNIQIWFQNRRAKERSIEEEKEIMENKKSRKNIVFEESNKMPIPNSFQFYDYSNEIRENNN
;
A
#
# COMPACT_ATOMS: atom_id res chain seq x y z
N MET A 1 -0.78 -33.18 3.46
CA MET A 1 -1.85 -32.16 3.52
C MET A 1 -2.87 -32.50 2.44
N ARG A 2 -4.14 -32.76 2.80
CA ARG A 2 -5.21 -32.91 1.80
C ARG A 2 -5.66 -31.52 1.38
N ILE A 3 -5.28 -31.08 0.18
CA ILE A 3 -5.83 -29.89 -0.46
C ILE A 3 -7.21 -30.30 -0.97
N ILE A 4 -8.26 -29.93 -0.24
CA ILE A 4 -9.65 -30.17 -0.65
C ILE A 4 -10.06 -29.01 -1.55
N ASP A 5 -9.65 -29.07 -2.81
CA ASP A 5 -10.18 -28.22 -3.88
C ASP A 5 -11.25 -29.01 -4.64
N SER A 6 -12.31 -29.41 -3.93
CA SER A 6 -13.50 -29.90 -4.62
C SER A 6 -14.06 -28.73 -5.44
N THR A 7 -13.93 -28.86 -6.76
CA THR A 7 -14.48 -27.97 -7.78
C THR A 7 -15.88 -27.41 -7.47
N PRO A 8 -16.85 -28.11 -6.84
CA PRO A 8 -18.13 -27.50 -6.46
C PRO A 8 -18.04 -26.32 -5.46
N GLU A 9 -17.15 -26.37 -4.45
CA GLU A 9 -16.98 -25.29 -3.46
C GLU A 9 -16.36 -24.04 -4.10
N ILE A 10 -15.37 -24.24 -4.97
CA ILE A 10 -14.73 -23.17 -5.75
C ILE A 10 -15.76 -22.54 -6.71
N LEU A 11 -16.55 -23.35 -7.41
CA LEU A 11 -17.60 -22.89 -8.31
C LEU A 11 -18.73 -22.13 -7.57
N LYS A 12 -19.04 -22.50 -6.33
CA LYS A 12 -19.97 -21.77 -5.46
C LYS A 12 -19.47 -20.37 -5.12
N CYS A 13 -18.16 -20.21 -4.91
CA CYS A 13 -17.53 -18.90 -4.72
C CYS A 13 -17.61 -18.05 -6.00
N TYR A 14 -17.43 -18.63 -7.18
CA TYR A 14 -17.59 -17.92 -8.46
C TYR A 14 -19.04 -17.49 -8.76
N ARG A 15 -20.04 -18.30 -8.40
CA ARG A 15 -21.46 -17.95 -8.57
C ARG A 15 -21.92 -16.74 -7.76
N LYS A 16 -21.26 -16.44 -6.63
CA LYS A 16 -21.66 -15.35 -5.72
C LYS A 16 -21.06 -13.99 -6.08
N ILE A 17 -20.19 -13.92 -7.10
CA ILE A 17 -19.52 -12.68 -7.55
C ILE A 17 -20.45 -11.82 -8.43
N SER A 18 -21.70 -12.24 -8.67
CA SER A 18 -22.69 -11.46 -9.42
C SER A 18 -23.73 -10.74 -8.56
N SER A 19 -23.62 -10.73 -7.22
CA SER A 19 -24.47 -9.84 -6.42
C SER A 19 -23.90 -8.42 -6.46
N SER A 20 -24.25 -7.68 -7.52
CA SER A 20 -24.16 -6.23 -7.66
C SER A 20 -23.04 -5.58 -6.82
N LYS A 21 -21.83 -5.51 -7.37
CA LYS A 21 -20.76 -4.68 -6.82
C LYS A 21 -21.35 -3.28 -6.65
N ARG A 22 -21.65 -2.88 -5.42
CA ARG A 22 -22.19 -1.55 -5.12
C ARG A 22 -21.32 -0.52 -5.85
N ASN A 23 -21.94 0.32 -6.66
CA ASN A 23 -21.25 1.30 -7.49
C ASN A 23 -20.27 2.09 -6.63
N ARG A 24 -19.00 2.10 -7.04
CA ARG A 24 -17.94 2.78 -6.30
C ARG A 24 -18.22 4.29 -6.34
N ILE A 25 -18.50 4.88 -5.19
CA ILE A 25 -18.68 6.33 -5.05
C ILE A 25 -17.29 6.98 -4.97
N LYS A 26 -17.04 7.98 -5.81
CA LYS A 26 -15.86 8.86 -5.70
C LYS A 26 -16.25 10.06 -4.85
N LEU A 27 -15.54 10.27 -3.73
CA LEU A 27 -15.71 11.45 -2.89
C LEU A 27 -15.08 12.67 -3.57
N THR A 28 -15.73 13.82 -3.45
CA THR A 28 -15.17 15.12 -3.87
C THR A 28 -14.03 15.54 -2.93
N ASP A 29 -13.25 16.54 -3.33
CA ASP A 29 -12.13 16.99 -2.51
C ASP A 29 -12.60 17.70 -1.23
N ASP A 30 -13.69 18.47 -1.29
CA ASP A 30 -14.34 19.05 -0.10
C ASP A 30 -14.78 17.97 0.90
N GLN A 31 -15.38 16.88 0.41
CA GLN A 31 -15.78 15.75 1.25
C GLN A 31 -14.57 15.08 1.92
N LYS A 32 -13.48 14.89 1.20
CA LYS A 32 -12.23 14.33 1.76
C LYS A 32 -11.63 15.26 2.80
N SER A 33 -11.58 16.56 2.52
CA SER A 33 -11.05 17.57 3.43
C SER A 33 -11.81 17.58 4.76
N ALA A 34 -13.14 17.53 4.72
CA ALA A 34 -13.96 17.45 5.92
C ALA A 34 -13.70 16.17 6.74
N LEU A 35 -13.57 15.01 6.07
CA LEU A 35 -13.21 13.75 6.72
C LEU A 35 -11.81 13.80 7.34
N GLU A 36 -10.85 14.43 6.67
CA GLU A 36 -9.49 14.61 7.19
C GLU A 36 -9.43 15.56 8.38
N ALA A 37 -10.21 16.64 8.38
CA ALA A 37 -10.28 17.56 9.51
C ALA A 37 -10.72 16.83 10.80
N ILE A 38 -11.81 16.05 10.71
CA ILE A 38 -12.28 15.25 11.84
C ILE A 38 -11.26 14.16 12.22
N PHE A 39 -10.60 13.53 11.23
CA PHE A 39 -9.58 12.52 11.51
C PHE A 39 -8.39 13.06 12.32
N LYS A 40 -7.96 14.30 12.03
CA LYS A 40 -6.85 14.94 12.75
C LYS A 40 -7.19 15.21 14.22
N GLU A 41 -8.43 15.55 14.50
CA GLU A 41 -8.92 15.78 15.87
C GLU A 41 -9.18 14.46 16.60
N ASN A 42 -9.85 13.51 15.93
CA ASN A 42 -10.18 12.21 16.47
C ASN A 42 -10.16 11.11 15.38
N PRO A 43 -9.13 10.24 15.35
CA PRO A 43 -9.04 9.10 14.41
C PRO A 43 -10.13 8.02 14.61
N HIS A 44 -10.81 8.07 15.76
CA HIS A 44 -11.88 7.15 16.17
C HIS A 44 -13.16 7.92 16.53
N PRO A 45 -13.79 8.60 15.55
CA PRO A 45 -14.98 9.39 15.82
C PRO A 45 -16.14 8.51 16.33
N THR A 46 -16.99 9.09 17.16
CA THR A 46 -18.20 8.44 17.68
C THR A 46 -19.23 8.22 16.57
N THR A 47 -20.31 7.49 16.86
CA THR A 47 -21.39 7.29 15.89
C THR A 47 -22.06 8.62 15.54
N GLU A 48 -22.35 9.45 16.54
CA GLU A 48 -22.95 10.78 16.37
C GLU A 48 -22.13 11.68 15.43
N THR A 49 -20.79 11.75 15.61
CA THR A 49 -19.94 12.55 14.73
C THR A 49 -19.98 12.05 13.28
N LYS A 50 -20.12 10.74 13.06
CA LYS A 50 -20.22 10.17 11.70
C LYS A 50 -21.59 10.46 11.07
N GLU A 51 -22.67 10.43 11.85
CA GLU A 51 -24.01 10.79 11.39
C GLU A 51 -24.09 12.28 11.01
N LEU A 52 -23.43 13.15 11.79
CA LEU A 52 -23.32 14.57 11.44
C LEU A 52 -22.59 14.77 10.09
N LEU A 53 -21.51 14.02 9.85
CA LEU A 53 -20.79 14.06 8.57
C LEU A 53 -21.65 13.53 7.41
N GLU A 54 -22.44 12.49 7.64
CA GLU A 54 -23.38 11.96 6.65
C GLU A 54 -24.41 13.02 6.25
N TYR A 55 -25.05 13.66 7.23
CA TYR A 55 -26.03 14.70 6.98
C TYR A 55 -25.40 15.95 6.32
N LYS A 56 -24.22 16.37 6.77
CA LYS A 56 -23.60 17.60 6.26
C LYS A 56 -23.05 17.45 4.83
N HIS A 57 -22.50 16.29 4.50
CA HIS A 57 -21.78 16.08 3.23
C HIS A 57 -22.47 15.10 2.27
N MET A 58 -23.65 14.60 2.64
CA MET A 58 -24.43 13.62 1.87
C MET A 58 -23.61 12.36 1.53
N ILE A 59 -22.78 11.93 2.48
CA ILE A 59 -21.96 10.72 2.35
C ILE A 59 -22.61 9.62 3.16
N PRO A 60 -22.98 8.46 2.57
CA PRO A 60 -23.56 7.37 3.34
C PRO A 60 -22.68 6.96 4.52
N LEU A 61 -23.27 6.73 5.69
CA LEU A 61 -22.57 6.39 6.93
C LEU A 61 -21.59 5.23 6.74
N LYS A 62 -21.99 4.22 5.96
CA LYS A 62 -21.15 3.07 5.64
C LYS A 62 -19.86 3.48 4.93
N ASN A 63 -19.93 4.46 4.03
CA ASN A 63 -18.76 4.95 3.29
C ASN A 63 -17.84 5.75 4.21
N ILE A 64 -18.40 6.54 5.13
CA ILE A 64 -17.64 7.24 6.17
C ILE A 64 -16.89 6.23 7.05
N GLN A 65 -17.58 5.18 7.53
CA GLN A 65 -16.96 4.11 8.32
C GLN A 65 -15.79 3.44 7.59
N ILE A 66 -15.98 3.08 6.31
CA ILE A 66 -14.94 2.47 5.48
C ILE A 66 -13.78 3.45 5.28
N TRP A 67 -14.07 4.73 5.06
CA TRP A 67 -13.04 5.75 4.88
C TRP A 67 -12.16 5.85 6.13
N PHE A 68 -12.75 5.93 7.34
CA PHE A 68 -11.97 5.98 8.59
C PHE A 68 -11.17 4.70 8.83
N GLN A 69 -11.69 3.52 8.47
CA GLN A 69 -10.95 2.26 8.53
C GLN A 69 -9.73 2.28 7.60
N ASN A 70 -9.94 2.66 6.34
CA ASN A 70 -8.89 2.73 5.32
C ASN A 70 -7.85 3.81 5.68
N ARG A 71 -8.28 4.95 6.23
CA ARG A 71 -7.40 6.04 6.62
C ARG A 71 -6.48 5.64 7.76
N ARG A 72 -6.97 4.89 8.75
CA ARG A 72 -6.13 4.31 9.82
C ARG A 72 -5.21 3.20 9.30
N ALA A 73 -5.68 2.39 8.35
CA ALA A 73 -4.81 1.38 7.73
C ALA A 73 -3.63 2.04 7.01
N LYS A 74 -3.90 3.10 6.22
CA LYS A 74 -2.86 3.87 5.54
C LYS A 74 -1.85 4.49 6.52
N GLU A 75 -2.32 5.00 7.66
CA GLU A 75 -1.44 5.56 8.70
C GLU A 75 -0.46 4.54 9.27
N ARG A 76 -0.96 3.34 9.60
CA ARG A 76 -0.10 2.25 10.08
C ARG A 76 0.93 1.84 9.03
N SER A 77 0.53 1.71 7.77
CA SER A 77 1.47 1.37 6.69
C SER A 77 2.54 2.44 6.47
N ILE A 78 2.20 3.73 6.60
CA ILE A 78 3.18 4.81 6.51
C ILE A 78 4.17 4.73 7.68
N GLU A 79 3.70 4.43 8.89
CA GLU A 79 4.55 4.29 10.05
C GLU A 79 5.51 3.10 9.92
N GLU A 80 5.02 1.94 9.48
CA GLU A 80 5.82 0.76 9.17
C GLU A 80 6.87 1.05 8.08
N GLU A 81 6.50 1.79 7.04
CA GLU A 81 7.43 2.15 5.96
C GLU A 81 8.53 3.11 6.43
N LYS A 82 8.20 4.07 7.30
CA LYS A 82 9.21 4.94 7.94
C LYS A 82 10.19 4.13 8.78
N GLU A 83 9.70 3.20 9.59
CA GLU A 83 10.54 2.32 10.41
C GLU A 83 11.49 1.46 9.55
N ILE A 84 10.99 0.90 8.45
CA ILE A 84 11.81 0.13 7.49
C ILE A 84 12.89 1.01 6.84
N MET A 85 12.55 2.25 6.46
CA MET A 85 13.53 3.17 5.88
C MET A 85 14.61 3.57 6.88
N GLU A 86 14.25 3.79 8.14
CA GLU A 86 15.19 4.11 9.21
C GLU A 86 16.12 2.93 9.53
N ASN A 87 15.59 1.72 9.65
CA ASN A 87 16.40 0.51 9.85
C ASN A 87 17.34 0.20 8.68
N LYS A 88 16.95 0.51 7.43
CA LYS A 88 17.86 0.41 6.26
C LYS A 88 19.02 1.40 6.34
N LYS A 89 18.80 2.60 6.89
CA LYS A 89 19.85 3.60 7.07
C LYS A 89 20.87 3.15 8.12
N SER A 90 20.39 2.57 9.23
CA SER A 90 21.24 1.97 10.27
C SER A 90 22.03 0.75 9.77
N ARG A 91 21.43 -0.12 8.93
CA ARG A 91 22.15 -1.25 8.31
C ARG A 91 23.23 -0.83 7.32
N LYS A 92 23.01 0.24 6.54
CA LYS A 92 24.02 0.76 5.59
C LYS A 92 25.29 1.27 6.31
N ASN A 93 25.15 1.81 7.52
CA ASN A 93 26.30 2.24 8.33
C ASN A 93 27.14 1.06 8.84
N ILE A 94 26.53 -0.11 9.11
CA ILE A 94 27.27 -1.33 9.54
C ILE A 94 28.04 -1.95 8.36
N VAL A 95 27.45 -1.99 7.17
CA VAL A 95 28.06 -2.61 5.98
C VAL A 95 29.23 -1.80 5.40
N PHE A 96 29.33 -0.50 5.71
CA PHE A 96 30.39 0.36 5.18
C PHE A 96 31.76 0.14 5.87
N GLU A 97 31.80 -0.38 7.10
CA GLU A 97 33.07 -0.71 7.78
C GLU A 97 33.61 -2.11 7.41
N GLU A 98 32.75 -3.06 7.06
CA GLU A 98 33.17 -4.43 6.70
C GLU A 98 33.61 -4.59 5.23
N SER A 99 33.20 -3.69 4.33
CA SER A 99 33.52 -3.78 2.89
C SER A 99 34.98 -3.42 2.54
N ASN A 100 35.75 -2.89 3.49
CA ASN A 100 37.19 -2.62 3.31
C ASN A 100 38.11 -3.84 3.54
N LYS A 101 37.57 -5.08 3.60
CA LYS A 101 38.36 -6.32 3.76
C LYS A 101 37.98 -7.48 2.82
N MET A 102 37.43 -7.25 1.63
CA MET A 102 37.27 -8.33 0.64
C MET A 102 38.29 -8.22 -0.52
N PRO A 103 39.11 -9.25 -0.78
CA PRO A 103 39.93 -9.29 -1.98
C PRO A 103 39.04 -9.60 -3.19
N ILE A 104 39.10 -8.76 -4.22
CA ILE A 104 38.37 -8.96 -5.48
C ILE A 104 39.10 -10.05 -6.29
N PRO A 105 38.43 -11.14 -6.70
CA PRO A 105 39.03 -12.15 -7.57
C PRO A 105 39.32 -11.59 -8.97
N ASN A 106 40.50 -11.92 -9.50
CA ASN A 106 41.10 -11.40 -10.73
C ASN A 106 40.33 -11.74 -12.04
N SER A 107 39.17 -12.40 -11.98
CA SER A 107 38.36 -12.77 -13.16
C SER A 107 37.41 -11.66 -13.64
N PHE A 108 37.24 -10.58 -12.88
CA PHE A 108 36.27 -9.52 -13.18
C PHE A 108 36.86 -8.26 -13.84
N GLN A 109 38.16 -8.24 -14.16
CA GLN A 109 38.83 -7.03 -14.68
C GLN A 109 38.78 -6.83 -16.21
N PHE A 110 38.06 -7.66 -16.98
CA PHE A 110 38.13 -7.62 -18.45
C PHE A 110 36.82 -7.40 -19.22
N TYR A 111 35.70 -7.10 -18.56
CA TYR A 111 34.47 -6.77 -19.30
C TYR A 111 34.47 -5.30 -19.73
N ASP A 112 34.95 -5.04 -20.94
CA ASP A 112 34.87 -3.73 -21.59
C ASP A 112 33.46 -3.54 -22.19
N TYR A 113 32.62 -2.77 -21.48
CA TYR A 113 31.24 -2.46 -21.85
C TYR A 113 31.12 -1.48 -23.05
N SER A 114 32.24 -1.12 -23.68
CA SER A 114 32.30 -0.12 -24.76
C SER A 114 31.88 -0.65 -26.15
N ASN A 115 31.63 -1.96 -26.30
CA ASN A 115 31.34 -2.57 -27.61
C ASN A 115 29.85 -2.63 -28.01
N GLU A 116 28.91 -2.18 -27.18
CA GLU A 116 27.47 -2.37 -27.44
C GLU A 116 26.75 -1.18 -28.14
N ILE A 117 27.47 -0.12 -28.52
CA ILE A 117 26.88 1.10 -29.14
C ILE A 117 27.01 1.13 -30.69
N ARG A 118 27.40 0.03 -31.35
CA ARG A 118 27.65 0.03 -32.81
C ARG A 118 26.67 -0.77 -33.68
N GLU A 119 25.70 -1.48 -33.12
CA GLU A 119 24.78 -2.33 -33.91
C GLU A 119 23.36 -1.78 -34.15
N ASN A 120 23.07 -0.52 -33.84
CA ASN A 120 21.73 0.07 -34.08
C ASN A 120 21.66 1.08 -35.23
N ASN A 121 22.61 1.06 -36.18
CA ASN A 121 22.49 1.81 -37.43
C ASN A 121 23.00 0.98 -38.61
N ASN A 122 22.17 0.02 -39.06
CA ASN A 122 22.00 -0.35 -40.48
C ASN A 122 20.77 -1.23 -40.67
#